data_AF-A0A836CCT8-F1
#
_entry.id   AF-A0A836CCT8-F1
#
_cell.length_a   1.000
_cell.length_b   1.000
_cell.length_c   1.000
_cell.angle_alpha   90.00
_cell.angle_beta   90.00
_cell.angle_gamma   90.00
#
_symmetry.space_group_name_H-M   'P 1'
#
loop_
_entity.id
_entity.type
_entity.pdbx_description
1 polymer ?
#
loop_
_entity_poly.entity_id
_entity_poly.type
_entity_poly.pdbx_seq_one_letter_code
_entity_poly.pdbx_strand_id
1 'polypeptide(L)'
;IAEARRLGVEVSSGGPPCTDFSMSGKRCSQKGIQCIISMLQVSAAVSTVRMVLLENVVGFLSTPEFQQALDLAQGLGFDHSHNVISGNDCGLPTKRRRVFIMFTRGRLGGGKLARDDKADWRGVHERL
;
A
#
# COMPACT_ATOMS: atom_id res chain seq x y z
N ILE A 1 10.15 -14.83 9.36
CA ILE A 1 9.07 -15.71 8.84
C ILE A 1 8.56 -16.67 9.90
N ALA A 2 9.39 -17.57 10.48
CA ALA A 2 8.93 -18.53 11.49
C ALA A 2 8.23 -17.87 12.69
N GLU A 3 8.83 -16.80 13.22
CA GLU A 3 8.23 -16.05 14.34
C GLU A 3 6.91 -15.37 13.97
N ALA A 4 6.82 -14.78 12.78
CA ALA A 4 5.59 -14.19 12.28
C ALA A 4 4.46 -15.22 12.14
N ARG A 5 4.77 -16.46 11.74
CA ARG A 5 3.81 -17.57 11.73
C ARG A 5 3.42 -17.98 13.15
N ARG A 6 4.38 -18.08 14.08
CA ARG A 6 4.13 -18.43 15.49
C ARG A 6 3.21 -17.44 16.18
N LEU A 7 3.39 -16.15 15.88
CA LEU A 7 2.56 -15.06 16.41
C LEU A 7 1.24 -14.88 15.66
N GLY A 8 1.00 -15.62 14.58
CA GLY A 8 -0.23 -15.49 13.78
C GLY A 8 -0.37 -14.13 13.12
N VAL A 9 0.71 -13.53 12.61
CA VAL A 9 0.68 -12.20 11.99
C VAL A 9 -0.26 -12.21 10.79
N GLU A 10 -1.27 -11.33 10.82
CA GLU A 10 -2.27 -11.21 9.74
C GLU A 10 -2.04 -10.00 8.83
N VAL A 11 -1.32 -8.99 9.33
CA VAL A 11 -1.08 -7.71 8.63
C VAL A 11 0.41 -7.41 8.58
N SER A 12 0.89 -7.05 7.41
CA SER A 12 2.23 -6.51 7.17
C SER A 12 2.09 -5.06 6.71
N SER A 13 2.87 -4.12 7.23
CA SER A 13 2.78 -2.72 6.81
C SER A 13 4.15 -2.04 6.75
N GLY A 14 4.27 -1.02 5.90
CA GLY A 14 5.53 -0.31 5.71
C GLY A 14 5.42 0.86 4.74
N GLY A 15 6.36 1.81 4.86
CA GLY A 15 6.58 2.90 3.91
C GLY A 15 7.98 2.80 3.30
N PRO A 16 8.18 1.96 2.26
CA PRO A 16 9.48 1.77 1.64
C PRO A 16 10.10 3.10 1.20
N PRO A 17 11.44 3.24 1.24
CA PRO A 17 12.10 4.49 0.94
C PRO A 17 11.71 5.02 -0.43
N CYS A 18 11.16 6.23 -0.43
CA CYS A 18 10.59 6.90 -1.60
C CYS A 18 11.64 7.68 -2.42
N THR A 19 12.94 7.50 -2.14
CA THR A 19 14.02 8.32 -2.72
C THR A 19 14.02 8.27 -4.26
N ASP A 20 13.53 7.17 -4.83
CA ASP A 20 13.42 6.95 -6.28
C ASP A 20 12.13 7.53 -6.90
N PHE A 21 11.12 7.79 -6.09
CA PHE A 21 9.76 8.19 -6.54
C PHE A 21 9.41 9.64 -6.18
N SER A 22 10.23 10.30 -5.36
CA SER A 22 10.07 11.72 -4.99
C SER A 22 10.66 12.64 -6.06
N MET A 23 10.01 13.78 -6.33
CA MET A 23 10.52 14.81 -7.25
C MET A 23 11.86 15.41 -6.80
N SER A 24 12.22 15.28 -5.52
CA SER A 24 13.42 15.89 -4.94
C SER A 24 14.68 15.00 -4.97
N GLY A 25 14.59 13.77 -5.49
CA GLY A 25 15.69 12.79 -5.50
C GLY A 25 16.27 12.54 -6.90
N LYS A 26 17.55 12.14 -6.98
CA LYS A 26 18.12 11.54 -8.19
C LYS A 26 17.48 10.14 -8.33
N ARG A 27 16.60 9.95 -9.32
CA ARG A 27 15.85 8.70 -9.62
C ARG A 27 16.76 7.56 -10.10
N CYS A 28 17.86 7.31 -9.38
CA CYS A 28 18.96 6.46 -9.82
C CYS A 28 19.13 5.22 -8.94
N SER A 29 18.37 5.04 -7.86
CA SER A 29 18.43 3.83 -7.08
C SER A 29 17.22 2.94 -7.38
N GLN A 30 17.39 1.62 -7.25
CA GLN A 30 16.31 0.64 -7.34
C GLN A 30 15.87 0.21 -5.93
N LYS A 31 16.25 1.00 -4.91
CA LYS A 31 16.13 0.61 -3.49
C LYS A 31 14.68 0.62 -3.03
N GLY A 32 13.88 1.56 -3.52
CA GLY A 32 12.46 1.65 -3.18
C GLY A 32 11.68 0.41 -3.62
N ILE A 33 11.78 0.06 -4.91
CA ILE A 33 11.08 -1.10 -5.46
C ILE A 33 11.61 -2.41 -4.90
N GLN A 34 12.92 -2.55 -4.69
CA GLN A 34 13.45 -3.79 -4.11
C GLN A 34 12.95 -4.03 -2.67
N CYS A 35 12.71 -2.97 -1.90
CA CYS A 35 12.10 -3.08 -0.58
C CYS A 35 10.62 -3.52 -0.67
N ILE A 36 9.85 -2.95 -1.61
CA ILE A 36 8.46 -3.37 -1.89
C ILE A 36 8.40 -4.84 -2.28
N ILE A 37 9.27 -5.28 -3.21
CA ILE A 37 9.35 -6.67 -3.68
C ILE A 37 9.64 -7.61 -2.49
N SER A 38 10.68 -7.32 -1.72
CA SER A 38 11.05 -8.13 -0.56
C SER A 38 9.92 -8.21 0.46
N MET A 39 9.23 -7.10 0.72
CA MET A 39 8.11 -7.05 1.65
C MET A 39 6.93 -7.90 1.16
N LEU A 40 6.57 -7.83 -0.12
CA LEU A 40 5.52 -8.66 -0.72
C LEU A 40 5.89 -10.15 -0.65
N GLN A 41 7.13 -10.52 -0.98
CA GLN A 41 7.60 -11.91 -0.95
C GLN A 41 7.63 -12.48 0.47
N VAL A 42 8.15 -11.73 1.45
CA VAL A 42 8.18 -12.16 2.86
C VAL A 42 6.76 -12.29 3.41
N SER A 43 5.88 -11.35 3.10
CA SER A 43 4.47 -11.39 3.49
C SER A 43 3.77 -12.59 2.85
N ALA A 44 4.03 -12.86 1.56
CA ALA A 44 3.49 -14.00 0.85
C ALA A 44 3.91 -15.35 1.47
N ALA A 45 5.14 -15.44 1.97
CA ALA A 45 5.68 -16.62 2.62
C ALA A 45 5.09 -16.87 4.03
N VAL A 46 4.50 -15.87 4.67
CA VAL A 46 3.79 -16.03 5.95
C VAL A 46 2.31 -16.25 5.64
N SER A 47 1.84 -17.50 5.61
CA SER A 47 0.49 -17.87 5.16
C SER A 47 -0.64 -17.23 5.97
N THR A 48 -0.40 -16.81 7.21
CA THR A 48 -1.37 -16.09 8.05
C THR A 48 -1.57 -14.64 7.61
N VAL A 49 -0.61 -14.04 6.88
CA VAL A 49 -0.72 -12.67 6.39
C VAL A 49 -1.78 -12.60 5.31
N ARG A 50 -2.86 -11.88 5.62
CA ARG A 50 -3.97 -11.63 4.71
C ARG A 50 -3.98 -10.22 4.13
N MET A 51 -3.22 -9.29 4.73
CA MET A 51 -3.14 -7.90 4.27
C MET A 51 -1.69 -7.38 4.28
N VAL A 52 -1.32 -6.67 3.22
CA VAL A 52 -0.09 -5.87 3.14
C VAL A 52 -0.47 -4.43 2.85
N LEU A 53 -0.12 -3.50 3.74
CA LEU A 53 -0.38 -2.07 3.61
C LEU A 53 0.91 -1.31 3.28
N LEU A 54 0.96 -0.65 2.13
CA LEU A 54 2.05 0.22 1.74
C LEU A 54 1.62 1.68 1.76
N GLU A 55 2.45 2.54 2.36
CA GLU A 55 2.37 3.99 2.20
C GLU A 55 3.48 4.46 1.25
N ASN A 56 3.15 5.41 0.35
CA ASN A 56 4.14 6.04 -0.52
C ASN A 56 3.70 7.46 -0.93
N VAL A 57 4.57 8.21 -1.61
CA VAL A 57 4.17 9.49 -2.22
C VAL A 57 3.22 9.27 -3.39
N VAL A 58 2.36 10.25 -3.65
CA VAL A 58 1.41 10.21 -4.78
C VAL A 58 2.09 9.95 -6.13
N GLY A 59 3.32 10.47 -6.32
CA GLY A 59 4.10 10.26 -7.53
C GLY A 59 4.40 8.80 -7.85
N PHE A 60 4.36 7.90 -6.86
CA PHE A 60 4.56 6.46 -7.05
C PHE A 60 3.53 5.87 -8.03
N LEU A 61 2.28 6.35 -8.02
CA LEU A 61 1.22 5.88 -8.92
C LEU A 61 1.55 6.07 -10.41
N SER A 62 2.48 6.97 -10.74
CA SER A 62 2.87 7.27 -12.11
C SER A 62 4.17 6.57 -12.54
N THR A 63 4.72 5.68 -11.72
CA THR A 63 6.00 5.03 -12.03
C THR A 63 5.81 3.58 -12.53
N PRO A 64 6.72 3.05 -13.37
CA PRO A 64 6.66 1.65 -13.80
C PRO A 64 6.72 0.66 -12.64
N GLU A 65 7.40 1.02 -11.56
CA GLU A 65 7.56 0.21 -10.35
C GLU A 65 6.22 -0.02 -9.63
N PHE A 66 5.25 0.89 -9.76
CA PHE A 66 3.91 0.65 -9.25
C PHE A 66 3.26 -0.53 -9.97
N GLN A 67 3.25 -0.53 -11.31
CA GLN A 67 2.72 -1.66 -12.07
C GLN A 67 3.47 -2.96 -11.78
N GLN A 68 4.81 -2.90 -11.66
CA GLN A 68 5.63 -4.05 -11.27
C GLN A 68 5.21 -4.62 -9.89
N ALA A 69 4.91 -3.74 -8.92
CA ALA A 69 4.44 -4.17 -7.60
C ALA A 69 3.05 -4.82 -7.68
N LEU A 70 2.14 -4.29 -8.52
CA LEU A 70 0.82 -4.88 -8.74
C LEU A 70 0.91 -6.27 -9.36
N ASP A 71 1.70 -6.42 -10.43
CA ASP A 71 1.87 -7.68 -11.15
C ASP A 71 2.49 -8.75 -10.24
N LEU A 72 3.52 -8.37 -9.46
CA LEU A 72 4.11 -9.25 -8.46
C LEU A 72 3.10 -9.67 -7.39
N ALA A 73 2.35 -8.72 -6.84
CA ALA A 73 1.35 -9.02 -5.81
C ALA A 73 0.28 -9.98 -6.33
N GLN A 74 -0.20 -9.77 -7.56
CA GLN A 74 -1.14 -10.67 -8.23
C GLN A 74 -0.55 -12.08 -8.40
N GLY A 75 0.71 -12.18 -8.86
CA GLY A 75 1.43 -13.46 -8.96
C GLY A 75 1.63 -14.17 -7.62
N LEU A 76 1.66 -13.42 -6.51
CA LEU A 76 1.73 -13.93 -5.14
C LEU A 76 0.34 -14.23 -4.52
N GLY A 77 -0.74 -14.07 -5.30
CA GLY A 77 -2.11 -14.36 -4.88
C GLY A 77 -2.77 -13.26 -4.05
N PHE A 78 -2.27 -12.02 -4.13
CA PHE A 78 -2.93 -10.86 -3.55
C PHE A 78 -3.70 -10.08 -4.61
N ASP A 79 -4.94 -9.72 -4.29
CA ASP A 79 -5.65 -8.61 -4.95
C ASP A 79 -5.13 -7.28 -4.41
N HIS A 80 -5.39 -6.18 -5.11
CA HIS A 80 -4.94 -4.86 -4.67
C HIS A 80 -6.05 -3.80 -4.75
N SER A 81 -5.88 -2.77 -3.94
CA SER A 81 -6.61 -1.51 -4.00
C SER A 81 -5.73 -0.38 -3.51
N HIS A 82 -6.02 0.86 -3.89
CA HIS A 82 -5.27 2.00 -3.38
C HIS A 82 -6.12 3.27 -3.34
N ASN A 83 -5.74 4.22 -2.49
CA ASN A 83 -6.37 5.52 -2.41
C ASN A 83 -5.34 6.60 -2.02
N VAL A 84 -5.59 7.85 -2.42
CA VAL A 84 -4.79 9.01 -2.03
C VAL A 84 -5.50 9.74 -0.90
N ILE A 85 -4.86 9.80 0.27
CA ILE A 85 -5.38 10.48 1.45
C ILE A 85 -4.52 11.71 1.73
N SER A 86 -5.15 12.88 1.93
CA SER A 86 -4.52 14.07 2.46
C SER A 86 -4.65 14.13 3.97
N GLY A 87 -3.66 14.70 4.67
CA GLY A 87 -3.80 15.00 6.09
C GLY A 87 -5.02 15.87 6.42
N ASN A 88 -5.36 16.83 5.54
CA ASN A 88 -6.62 17.58 5.60
C ASN A 88 -7.88 16.71 5.63
N ASP A 89 -7.91 15.60 4.90
CA ASP A 89 -9.06 14.67 4.89
C ASP A 89 -9.21 13.96 6.24
N CYS A 90 -8.16 13.96 7.05
CA CYS A 90 -8.13 13.43 8.42
C CYS A 90 -8.21 14.54 9.50
N GLY A 91 -8.61 15.77 9.13
CA GLY A 91 -8.70 16.90 10.06
C GLY A 91 -7.36 17.50 10.50
N LEU A 92 -6.24 17.09 9.90
CA LEU A 92 -4.93 17.65 10.20
C LEU A 92 -4.69 18.92 9.36
N PRO A 93 -4.03 19.96 9.91
CA PRO A 93 -3.72 21.19 9.18
C PRO A 93 -2.52 21.00 8.23
N THR A 94 -2.60 20.01 7.34
CA THR A 94 -1.50 19.67 6.42
C THR A 94 -2.00 19.15 5.07
N LYS A 95 -1.49 19.76 3.99
CA LYS A 95 -1.71 19.35 2.60
C LYS A 95 -0.89 18.13 2.20
N ARG A 96 -0.28 17.41 3.14
CA ARG A 96 0.52 16.22 2.87
C ARG A 96 -0.39 15.11 2.33
N ARG A 97 -0.24 14.80 1.05
CA ARG A 97 -0.94 13.70 0.36
C ARG A 97 -0.07 12.46 0.27
N ARG A 98 -0.66 11.29 0.49
CA ARG A 98 0.01 9.99 0.39
C ARG A 98 -0.91 8.97 -0.25
N VAL A 99 -0.31 8.09 -1.05
CA VAL A 99 -1.01 6.91 -1.56
C VAL A 99 -0.87 5.80 -0.53
N PHE A 100 -2.00 5.17 -0.22
CA PHE A 100 -2.08 3.97 0.59
C PHE A 100 -2.52 2.84 -0.34
N ILE A 101 -1.71 1.78 -0.42
CA ILE A 101 -1.96 0.62 -1.27
C ILE A 101 -2.16 -0.58 -0.36
N MET A 102 -3.27 -1.27 -0.53
CA MET A 102 -3.62 -2.45 0.23
C MET A 102 -3.63 -3.67 -0.69
N PHE A 103 -2.79 -4.65 -0.37
CA PHE A 103 -2.79 -5.96 -1.01
C PHE A 103 -3.46 -6.98 -0.09
N THR A 104 -4.45 -7.72 -0.58
CA THR A 104 -5.26 -8.63 0.25
C THR A 104 -5.35 -10.03 -0.33
N ARG A 105 -5.32 -11.04 0.53
CA ARG A 105 -5.55 -12.45 0.18
C ARG A 105 -6.93 -12.90 0.62
N GLY A 106 -7.62 -13.61 -0.27
CA GLY A 106 -8.97 -14.11 -0.02
C GLY A 106 -10.01 -12.99 0.08
N ARG A 107 -11.24 -13.37 0.41
CA ARG A 107 -12.39 -12.45 0.44
C ARG A 107 -12.40 -11.64 1.74
N LEU A 108 -11.38 -10.81 1.97
CA LEU A 108 -11.40 -9.76 3.01
C LEU A 108 -12.26 -8.54 2.60
N GLY A 109 -13.16 -8.72 1.63
CA GLY A 109 -13.93 -7.65 1.01
C GLY A 109 -13.39 -7.35 -0.38
N GLY A 110 -13.69 -8.25 -1.34
CA GLY A 110 -13.60 -7.97 -2.78
C GLY A 110 -14.66 -6.96 -3.23
N GLY A 111 -14.80 -5.86 -2.51
CA GLY A 111 -15.31 -4.63 -3.09
C GLY A 111 -14.13 -3.95 -3.74
N LYS A 112 -14.28 -3.49 -4.98
CA LYS A 112 -13.40 -2.44 -5.49
C LYS A 112 -13.41 -1.33 -4.45
N LEU A 113 -12.34 -1.16 -3.66
CA LEU A 113 -12.10 0.11 -2.98
C LEU A 113 -12.09 1.12 -4.11
N ALA A 114 -13.12 1.96 -4.12
CA ALA A 114 -13.56 2.71 -5.28
C ALA A 114 -12.37 3.40 -5.94
N ARG A 115 -12.31 3.29 -7.27
CA ARG A 115 -11.41 4.09 -8.09
C ARG A 115 -11.71 5.56 -7.76
N ASP A 116 -10.74 6.23 -7.14
CA ASP A 116 -10.60 7.70 -7.13
C ASP A 116 -11.83 8.57 -6.78
N ASP A 117 -12.82 8.03 -6.07
CA ASP A 117 -13.98 8.80 -5.67
C ASP A 117 -13.75 9.42 -4.30
N LYS A 118 -13.35 10.70 -4.27
CA LYS A 118 -13.34 11.57 -3.07
C LYS A 118 -14.68 11.60 -2.29
N ALA A 119 -15.73 10.94 -2.80
CA ALA A 119 -17.09 10.97 -2.28
C ALA A 119 -17.32 10.01 -1.10
N ASP A 120 -16.58 8.90 -1.00
CA ASP A 120 -16.98 7.81 -0.08
C ASP A 120 -16.58 8.03 1.39
N TRP A 121 -15.54 8.83 1.66
CA TRP A 121 -15.04 9.05 3.03
C TRP A 121 -15.86 10.03 3.87
N ARG A 122 -16.64 10.94 3.24
CA ARG A 122 -17.45 11.91 3.99
C ARG A 122 -18.58 11.26 4.79
N GLY A 123 -19.06 10.08 4.36
CA GLY A 123 -20.10 9.31 5.06
C GLY A 123 -19.62 8.60 6.34
N VAL A 124 -18.33 8.68 6.67
CA VAL A 124 -17.79 8.14 7.93
C VAL A 124 -17.83 9.20 9.06
N HIS A 125 -17.81 10.49 8.71
CA HIS A 125 -17.86 11.58 9.70
C HIS A 125 -19.26 11.84 10.29
N GLU A 126 -20.34 11.39 9.65
CA GLU A 126 -21.72 11.60 10.12
C GLU A 126 -22.22 10.52 11.11
N ARG A 127 -21.34 9.60 11.55
CA ARG A 127 -21.68 8.51 12.49
C ARG A 127 -20.83 8.51 13.77
N LEU A 128 -20.42 9.70 14.23
CA LEU A 128 -19.87 9.93 15.57
C LEU A 128 -20.69 11.00 16.29
#